data_AF-A0A7C8HH18-F1
#
_entry.id   AF-A0A7C8HH18-F1
#
_cell.length_a   1.000
_cell.length_b   1.000
_cell.length_c   1.000
_cell.angle_alpha   90.00
_cell.angle_beta   90.00
_cell.angle_gamma   90.00
#
_symmetry.space_group_name_H-M   'P 1'
#
loop_
_entity.id
_entity.type
_entity.pdbx_description
1 polymer ?
#
loop_
_entity_poly.entity_id
_entity_poly.type
_entity_poly.pdbx_seq_one_letter_code
_entity_poly.pdbx_strand_id
1 'polypeptide(L)'
;MCKNSRGGHVVKKNRKYIWTIPIIALIVILGILFIYKQSNIEEISYSNFLEEVEAGNVEDVILNGTAKMQLHLKDIENKIYITDNPRNPELKEFLLKKGISVEEANSATAGSIIQGVLMIILFLIVFRYVSKRLTSQTSGNLMGLNVKEVELQKAKRFSFADVAGNEEAKEEVQDIIDFLQKPEKYVRYGARMPRGIIFYGPPGTGKTLMAKAIAGEAGVPFFSVSGSDFVQMYVGVGASRVRELFEKARKEGKAVIFIDEIDTLGKKRSNGLAGGNDERDQTLNALLTEMSGFKDNEGIIVIAATNRLDILDEALLRPGRFDRHIEIGLPDVNGREYILRLHGKNKPLSDNINLGKLAKQTVYFSGAMLENLLNEAAIMAAKRNAKKIDWMDIDKAFYKVIAGSEKKDRSTILQIEREVTAYHEAGHALITKLIAPHNTVSKVTIIPSTKGAGGFSMNIPPDKMYHTKKEMEAQIMISLGGRIAEELIFGEENITTGASNDIEKATQIIRDYVTKYGMSKKIGLLNTEILLNNNSQGYLEEILISECRSHMERLYFEAKELIIESKFFLNAIAEALLAQETINEEELDAIMEGTFLPQSKDTQYVESSNSIKLKPVIETI
;
A
#
# COMPACT_ATOMS: atom_id res chain seq x y z
N MET A 1 5.78 -13.64 67.85
CA MET A 1 6.62 -12.87 68.79
C MET A 1 8.00 -12.70 68.17
N CYS A 2 8.59 -11.50 68.26
CA CYS A 2 9.94 -11.08 67.78
C CYS A 2 10.12 -10.92 66.26
N LYS A 3 10.17 -9.71 65.67
CA LYS A 3 11.17 -8.61 65.68
C LYS A 3 12.52 -8.92 64.97
N ASN A 4 12.81 -8.03 64.03
CA ASN A 4 14.11 -7.53 63.53
C ASN A 4 14.98 -8.43 62.62
N SER A 5 15.24 -7.94 61.39
CA SER A 5 16.46 -7.16 61.11
C SER A 5 16.44 -6.55 59.69
N ARG A 6 16.43 -5.21 59.62
CA ARG A 6 16.73 -4.45 58.40
C ARG A 6 18.25 -4.48 58.15
N GLY A 7 18.68 -5.06 57.03
CA GLY A 7 20.03 -4.92 56.50
C GLY A 7 20.03 -3.93 55.33
N GLY A 8 20.70 -2.79 55.51
CA GLY A 8 20.79 -1.73 54.50
C GLY A 8 21.75 -2.08 53.37
N HIS A 9 21.31 -1.89 52.13
CA HIS A 9 22.19 -1.86 50.97
C HIS A 9 22.91 -0.50 50.90
N VAL A 10 24.21 -0.54 51.16
CA VAL A 10 25.15 0.56 50.93
C VAL A 10 25.32 0.76 49.42
N VAL A 11 24.71 1.82 48.88
CA VAL A 11 24.97 2.28 47.51
C VAL A 11 26.38 2.89 47.47
N LYS A 12 27.35 2.18 46.89
CA LYS A 12 28.66 2.73 46.52
C LYS A 12 28.46 3.85 45.49
N LYS A 13 28.36 5.10 45.96
CA LYS A 13 28.26 6.30 45.13
C LYS A 13 29.59 6.49 44.39
N ASN A 14 29.61 6.19 43.09
CA ASN A 14 30.75 6.42 42.20
C ASN A 14 31.13 7.90 42.19
N ARG A 15 32.10 8.28 43.02
CA ARG A 15 32.64 9.65 43.19
C ARG A 15 33.21 10.28 41.91
N LYS A 16 33.33 9.52 40.81
CA LYS A 16 33.89 9.98 39.52
C LYS A 16 32.90 10.67 38.58
N TYR A 17 31.58 10.57 38.81
CA TYR A 17 30.55 11.24 37.98
C TYR A 17 30.12 12.62 38.52
N ILE A 18 30.49 12.94 39.76
CA ILE A 18 30.07 14.18 40.43
C ILE A 18 30.70 15.42 39.75
N TRP A 19 31.89 15.27 39.15
CA TRP A 19 32.60 16.38 38.51
C TRP A 19 32.39 16.45 36.99
N THR A 20 31.92 15.37 36.34
CA THR A 20 31.72 15.37 34.87
C THR A 20 30.44 16.08 34.45
N ILE A 21 29.38 15.98 35.26
CA ILE A 21 28.09 16.63 35.00
C ILE A 21 28.19 18.17 35.04
N PRO A 22 28.83 18.82 36.05
CA PRO A 22 28.94 20.28 36.06
C PRO A 22 29.82 20.82 34.93
N ILE A 23 30.82 20.07 34.46
CA ILE A 23 31.68 20.49 33.33
C ILE A 23 30.88 20.48 32.01
N ILE A 24 30.07 19.44 31.78
CA ILE A 24 29.20 19.37 30.60
C ILE A 24 28.14 20.48 30.65
N ALA A 25 27.54 20.72 31.81
CA ALA A 25 26.59 21.81 32.00
C ALA A 25 27.22 23.18 31.71
N LEU A 26 28.46 23.43 32.17
CA LEU A 26 29.19 24.66 31.88
C LEU A 26 29.45 24.85 30.38
N ILE A 27 29.83 23.78 29.67
CA ILE A 27 30.06 23.82 28.21
C ILE A 27 28.76 24.10 27.46
N VAL A 28 27.65 23.49 27.88
CA VAL A 28 26.33 23.73 27.27
C VAL A 28 25.88 25.18 27.54
N ILE A 29 26.07 25.70 28.75
CA ILE A 29 25.73 27.09 29.09
C ILE A 29 26.59 28.08 28.31
N LEU A 30 27.89 27.83 28.17
CA LEU A 30 28.78 28.65 27.33
C LEU A 30 28.39 28.58 25.84
N GLY A 31 27.97 27.41 25.36
CA GLY A 31 27.44 27.24 24.01
C GLY A 31 26.15 28.03 23.78
N ILE A 32 25.22 27.98 24.74
CA ILE A 32 23.96 28.74 24.68
C ILE A 32 24.22 30.25 24.73
N LEU A 33 25.15 30.71 25.59
CA LEU A 33 25.55 32.12 25.66
C LEU A 33 26.22 32.61 24.36
N PHE A 34 26.99 31.75 23.68
CA PHE A 34 27.58 32.08 22.39
C PHE A 34 26.50 32.19 21.29
N ILE A 35 25.53 31.27 21.26
CA ILE A 35 24.41 31.30 20.33
C ILE A 35 23.55 32.56 20.55
N TYR A 36 23.29 32.93 21.80
CA TYR A 36 22.54 34.14 22.14
C TYR A 36 23.25 35.43 21.70
N LYS A 37 24.58 35.42 21.59
CA LYS A 37 25.35 36.57 21.09
C LYS A 37 25.30 36.70 19.56
N GLN A 38 24.90 35.65 18.85
CA GLN A 38 24.89 35.60 17.38
C GLN A 38 23.49 35.78 16.76
N SER A 39 22.43 35.87 17.58
CA SER A 39 21.02 35.83 17.13
C SER A 39 20.40 37.15 16.66
N ASN A 40 21.17 38.24 16.48
CA ASN A 40 20.64 39.55 16.04
C ASN A 40 21.11 39.95 14.62
N ILE A 41 21.28 38.95 13.75
CA ILE A 41 21.71 39.15 12.36
C ILE A 41 20.54 38.81 11.43
N GLU A 42 20.01 39.81 10.72
CA GLU A 42 18.95 39.65 9.70
C GLU A 42 19.53 39.89 8.30
N GLU A 43 19.12 39.07 7.32
CA GLU A 43 19.60 39.17 5.94
C GLU A 43 18.60 39.97 5.08
N ILE A 44 19.09 41.01 4.41
CA ILE A 44 18.30 41.86 3.51
C ILE A 44 18.83 41.68 2.08
N SER A 45 17.92 41.52 1.11
CA SER A 45 18.28 41.44 -0.31
C SER A 45 18.93 42.73 -0.82
N TYR A 46 19.88 42.62 -1.75
CA TYR A 46 20.63 43.76 -2.30
C TYR A 46 19.74 44.87 -2.91
N SER A 47 18.62 44.51 -3.55
CA SER A 47 17.66 45.46 -4.11
C SER A 47 17.02 46.34 -3.03
N ASN A 48 16.52 45.74 -1.96
CA ASN A 48 15.93 46.47 -0.82
C ASN A 48 16.98 47.34 -0.11
N PHE A 49 18.23 46.90 -0.06
CA PHE A 49 19.32 47.74 0.46
C PHE A 49 19.49 49.03 -0.35
N LEU A 50 19.45 48.97 -1.68
CA LEU A 50 19.53 50.17 -2.52
C LEU A 50 18.34 51.11 -2.28
N GLU A 51 17.13 50.57 -2.10
CA GLU A 51 15.95 51.36 -1.76
C GLU A 51 16.09 52.08 -0.40
N GLU A 52 16.61 51.39 0.63
CA GLU A 52 16.84 51.99 1.95
C GLU A 52 17.97 53.05 1.95
N VAL A 53 18.96 52.88 1.07
CA VAL A 53 20.01 53.90 0.83
C VAL A 53 19.43 55.12 0.13
N GLU A 54 18.54 54.95 -0.85
CA GLU A 54 17.85 56.05 -1.51
C GLU A 54 16.90 56.81 -0.56
N ALA A 55 16.24 56.07 0.35
CA ALA A 55 15.38 56.62 1.39
C ALA A 55 16.13 57.36 2.52
N GLY A 56 17.46 57.15 2.65
CA GLY A 56 18.30 57.84 3.64
C GLY A 56 18.27 57.21 5.05
N ASN A 57 17.79 55.97 5.15
CA ASN A 57 17.58 55.23 6.40
C ASN A 57 18.84 54.49 6.89
N VAL A 58 19.88 54.40 6.06
CA VAL A 58 21.16 53.79 6.41
C VAL A 58 22.04 54.80 7.17
N GLU A 59 22.57 54.38 8.32
CA GLU A 59 23.47 55.18 9.15
C GLU A 59 24.93 54.91 8.76
N ASP A 60 25.34 53.64 8.89
CA ASP A 60 26.72 53.21 8.64
C ASP A 60 26.77 51.91 7.85
N VAL A 61 27.77 51.80 6.99
CA VAL A 61 28.07 50.57 6.22
C VAL A 61 29.49 50.12 6.54
N ILE A 62 29.61 48.90 7.08
CA ILE A 62 30.89 48.26 7.38
C ILE A 62 31.25 47.31 6.23
N LEU A 63 32.31 47.66 5.50
CA LEU A 63 32.84 46.84 4.42
C LEU A 63 33.93 45.91 4.98
N ASN A 64 33.60 44.62 5.05
CA ASN A 64 34.56 43.54 5.28
C ASN A 64 34.98 42.97 3.92
N GLY A 65 36.23 42.52 3.76
CA GLY A 65 36.73 41.89 2.51
C GLY A 65 36.05 40.55 2.12
N THR A 66 34.95 40.20 2.78
CA THR A 66 34.14 39.00 2.56
C THR A 66 33.06 39.25 1.48
N ALA A 67 32.27 38.22 1.14
CA ALA A 67 31.22 38.32 0.12
C ALA A 67 29.97 39.09 0.58
N LYS A 68 29.88 39.44 1.87
CA LYS A 68 28.73 40.12 2.48
C LYS A 68 29.19 41.35 3.26
N MET A 69 28.38 42.41 3.22
CA MET A 69 28.59 43.68 3.92
C MET A 69 27.58 43.82 5.07
N GLN A 70 27.99 44.52 6.13
CA GLN A 70 27.15 44.79 7.29
C GLN A 70 26.64 46.23 7.24
N LEU A 71 25.37 46.44 7.60
CA LEU A 71 24.74 47.75 7.59
C LEU A 71 23.92 47.98 8.87
N HIS A 72 23.95 49.22 9.35
CA HIS A 72 23.13 49.70 10.46
C HIS A 72 22.08 50.67 9.91
N LEU A 73 20.81 50.41 10.22
CA LEU A 73 19.69 51.29 9.89
C LEU A 73 19.39 52.19 11.10
N LYS A 74 19.02 53.44 10.86
CA LYS A 74 18.71 54.45 11.90
C LYS A 74 17.51 54.08 12.80
N ASP A 75 16.67 53.15 12.34
CA ASP A 75 15.33 52.94 12.91
C ASP A 75 15.31 51.99 14.12
N ILE A 76 16.40 51.24 14.40
CA ILE A 76 16.46 50.29 15.54
C ILE A 76 17.87 50.17 16.13
N GLU A 77 18.07 50.59 17.38
CA GLU A 77 19.32 50.32 18.11
C GLU A 77 19.58 48.81 18.24
N ASN A 78 20.81 48.38 17.92
CA ASN A 78 21.36 47.04 18.20
C ASN A 78 20.95 45.87 17.27
N LYS A 79 20.44 46.14 16.05
CA LYS A 79 20.28 45.13 14.97
C LYS A 79 21.33 45.32 13.87
N ILE A 80 21.96 44.21 13.47
CA ILE A 80 22.94 44.20 12.37
C ILE A 80 22.29 43.52 11.17
N TYR A 81 22.24 44.22 10.04
CA TYR A 81 21.75 43.66 8.79
C TYR A 81 22.91 43.26 7.88
N ILE A 82 22.74 42.16 7.14
CA ILE A 82 23.74 41.69 6.19
C ILE A 82 23.15 41.66 4.79
N THR A 83 23.89 42.19 3.81
CA THR A 83 23.55 42.10 2.39
C THR A 83 24.77 41.75 1.53
N ASP A 84 24.55 41.43 0.25
CA ASP A 84 25.62 41.03 -0.67
C ASP A 84 26.54 42.20 -1.02
N ASN A 85 27.86 41.95 -1.06
CA ASN A 85 28.85 42.94 -1.43
C ASN A 85 29.23 42.78 -2.92
N PRO A 86 28.85 43.70 -3.82
CA PRO A 86 29.16 43.61 -5.25
C PRO A 86 30.62 43.95 -5.59
N ARG A 87 31.44 44.36 -4.61
CA ARG A 87 32.89 44.61 -4.73
C ARG A 87 33.28 45.61 -5.83
N ASN A 88 32.39 46.53 -6.18
CA ASN A 88 32.62 47.57 -7.18
C ASN A 88 33.01 48.91 -6.49
N PRO A 89 34.11 49.58 -6.88
CA PRO A 89 34.50 50.90 -6.34
C PRO A 89 33.42 51.99 -6.47
N GLU A 90 32.54 51.89 -7.47
CA GLU A 90 31.46 52.85 -7.73
C GLU A 90 30.43 52.91 -6.59
N LEU A 91 30.19 51.79 -5.89
CA LEU A 91 29.26 51.73 -4.75
C LEU A 91 29.78 52.54 -3.56
N LYS A 92 31.10 52.51 -3.31
CA LYS A 92 31.74 53.27 -2.23
C LYS A 92 31.62 54.77 -2.48
N GLU A 93 31.80 55.20 -3.73
CA GLU A 93 31.63 56.60 -4.12
C GLU A 93 30.17 57.07 -4.00
N PHE A 94 29.21 56.20 -4.38
CA PHE A 94 27.77 56.45 -4.25
C PHE A 94 27.33 56.63 -2.79
N LEU A 95 27.79 55.78 -1.87
CA LEU A 95 27.47 55.86 -0.45
C LEU A 95 28.04 57.12 0.22
N LEU A 96 29.29 57.49 -0.12
CA LEU A 96 29.93 58.71 0.39
C LEU A 96 29.25 59.99 -0.14
N LYS A 97 28.82 60.02 -1.40
CA LYS A 97 28.07 61.16 -1.98
C LYS A 97 26.72 61.38 -1.31
N LYS A 98 26.13 60.35 -0.71
CA LYS A 98 24.87 60.40 0.05
C LYS A 98 25.07 60.69 1.54
N GLY A 99 26.31 60.88 2.00
CA GLY A 99 26.63 61.26 3.38
C GLY A 99 26.60 60.09 4.39
N ILE A 100 26.67 58.84 3.90
CA ILE A 100 26.72 57.64 4.73
C ILE A 100 28.18 57.37 5.11
N SER A 101 28.44 57.05 6.39
CA SER A 101 29.78 56.74 6.86
C SER A 101 30.16 55.30 6.46
N VAL A 102 31.35 55.13 5.88
CA VAL A 102 31.84 53.84 5.40
C VAL A 102 33.10 53.47 6.16
N GLU A 103 33.01 52.43 6.99
CA GLU A 103 34.15 51.90 7.75
C GLU A 103 34.70 50.62 7.09
N GLU A 104 36.01 50.58 6.83
CA GLU A 104 36.70 49.37 6.40
C GLU A 104 37.26 48.63 7.62
N ALA A 105 36.59 47.55 8.03
CA ALA A 105 37.07 46.71 9.11
C ALA A 105 37.98 45.61 8.56
N ASN A 106 39.29 45.71 8.82
CA ASN A 106 40.23 44.62 8.58
C ASN A 106 39.98 43.49 9.60
N SER A 107 39.26 42.47 9.15
CA SER A 107 38.84 41.33 9.96
C SER A 107 40.00 40.37 10.25
N ALA A 108 40.74 40.63 11.34
CA ALA A 108 41.18 39.66 12.35
C ALA A 108 42.27 40.30 13.24
N THR A 109 41.89 40.82 14.41
CA THR A 109 42.87 41.08 15.47
C THR A 109 43.44 39.76 15.96
N ALA A 110 44.77 39.68 16.18
CA ALA A 110 45.46 38.45 16.59
C ALA A 110 44.82 37.74 17.80
N GLY A 111 44.08 38.47 18.65
CA GLY A 111 43.31 37.91 19.77
C GLY A 111 42.18 36.96 19.38
N SER A 112 41.47 37.16 18.27
CA SER A 112 40.36 36.29 17.85
C SER A 112 40.84 34.95 17.28
N ILE A 113 41.99 34.95 16.60
CA ILE A 113 42.66 33.74 16.10
C ILE A 113 43.16 32.89 17.29
N ILE A 114 43.78 33.53 18.29
CA ILE A 114 44.25 32.84 19.49
C ILE A 114 43.07 32.21 20.25
N GLN A 115 41.95 32.93 20.40
CA GLN A 115 40.76 32.40 21.06
C GLN A 115 40.13 31.22 20.28
N GLY A 116 40.09 31.29 18.96
CA GLY A 116 39.61 30.20 18.10
C GLY A 116 40.47 28.94 18.21
N VAL A 117 41.80 29.10 18.17
CA VAL A 117 42.76 27.99 18.31
C VAL A 117 42.67 27.35 19.69
N LEU A 118 42.51 28.17 20.75
CA LEU A 118 42.40 27.67 22.13
C LEU A 118 41.11 26.86 22.34
N MET A 119 40.00 27.25 21.70
CA MET A 119 38.74 26.48 21.71
C MET A 119 38.85 25.17 20.93
N ILE A 120 39.55 25.14 19.80
CA ILE A 120 39.79 23.90 19.04
C ILE A 120 40.68 22.94 19.84
N ILE A 121 41.72 23.45 20.50
CA ILE A 121 42.59 22.64 21.35
C ILE A 121 41.81 22.08 22.55
N LEU A 122 40.99 22.89 23.20
CA LEU A 122 40.13 22.44 24.30
C LEU A 122 39.13 21.37 23.82
N PHE A 123 38.52 21.55 22.66
CA PHE A 123 37.62 20.58 22.05
C PHE A 123 38.35 19.26 21.77
N LEU A 124 39.56 19.30 21.20
CA LEU A 124 40.34 18.10 20.93
C LEU A 124 40.77 17.37 22.22
N ILE A 125 41.07 18.09 23.30
CA ILE A 125 41.41 17.49 24.60
C ILE A 125 40.18 16.81 25.22
N VAL A 126 39.03 17.50 25.22
CA VAL A 126 37.76 16.93 25.72
C VAL A 126 37.34 15.74 24.86
N PHE A 127 37.40 15.86 23.55
CA PHE A 127 37.09 14.77 22.61
C PHE A 127 38.01 13.58 22.84
N ARG A 128 39.32 13.78 23.00
CA ARG A 128 40.26 12.67 23.26
C ARG A 128 40.02 12.02 24.62
N TYR A 129 39.59 12.77 25.64
CA TYR A 129 39.25 12.25 26.97
C TYR A 129 37.91 11.50 26.99
N VAL A 130 36.90 11.99 26.28
CA VAL A 130 35.57 11.37 26.12
C VAL A 130 35.67 10.13 25.24
N SER A 131 36.34 10.20 24.09
CA SER A 131 36.52 9.08 23.16
C SER A 131 37.32 7.94 23.78
N LYS A 132 38.33 8.20 24.61
CA LYS A 132 39.05 7.15 25.36
C LYS A 132 38.19 6.47 26.46
N ARG A 133 37.13 7.11 26.94
CA ARG A 133 36.19 6.55 27.94
C ARG A 133 34.94 5.92 27.33
N LEU A 134 34.58 6.27 26.10
CA LEU A 134 33.53 5.59 25.32
C LEU A 134 34.03 4.32 24.61
N THR A 135 35.33 4.27 24.27
CA THR A 135 35.94 3.10 23.62
C THR A 135 36.29 1.96 24.57
N SER A 136 36.31 2.18 25.89
CA SER A 136 36.61 1.10 26.86
C SER A 136 35.43 0.16 27.16
N GLN A 137 34.26 0.39 26.57
CA GLN A 137 33.11 -0.53 26.71
C GLN A 137 32.34 -0.79 25.40
N THR A 138 32.79 -0.24 24.27
CA THR A 138 32.04 -0.28 23.01
C THR A 138 32.94 -0.17 21.77
N SER A 139 34.13 -0.78 21.77
CA SER A 139 35.01 -0.84 20.59
C SER A 139 35.02 -2.23 19.97
N GLY A 140 33.89 -2.61 19.38
CA GLY A 140 33.77 -3.82 18.56
C GLY A 140 32.61 -3.82 17.56
N ASN A 141 31.71 -2.82 17.58
CA ASN A 141 30.42 -2.94 16.89
C ASN A 141 29.93 -1.67 16.16
N LEU A 142 30.84 -0.78 15.74
CA LEU A 142 30.47 0.47 15.04
C LEU A 142 30.75 0.47 13.53
N MET A 143 31.11 -0.68 12.96
CA MET A 143 31.19 -0.89 11.50
C MET A 143 30.42 -2.16 11.06
N GLY A 144 29.48 -2.60 11.89
CA GLY A 144 28.54 -3.68 11.60
C GLY A 144 27.20 -3.29 12.19
N LEU A 145 26.38 -2.57 11.43
CA LEU A 145 25.06 -2.14 11.86
C LEU A 145 23.98 -2.81 11.02
N ASN A 146 23.30 -3.75 11.68
CA ASN A 146 21.90 -4.09 11.54
C ASN A 146 21.43 -4.48 10.13
N VAL A 147 22.03 -5.56 9.59
CA VAL A 147 21.14 -6.64 9.13
C VAL A 147 20.31 -6.97 10.37
N LYS A 148 18.98 -6.78 10.35
CA LYS A 148 18.08 -7.36 11.37
C LYS A 148 18.71 -8.68 11.77
N GLU A 149 18.99 -8.88 13.05
CA GLU A 149 19.47 -10.16 13.56
C GLU A 149 18.81 -11.23 12.71
N VAL A 150 19.62 -11.88 11.86
CA VAL A 150 19.14 -13.02 11.11
C VAL A 150 18.69 -13.91 12.22
N GLU A 151 17.37 -13.95 12.40
CA GLU A 151 16.74 -14.81 13.36
C GLU A 151 17.07 -16.21 12.85
N LEU A 152 18.23 -16.71 13.27
CA LEU A 152 18.38 -18.04 13.81
C LEU A 152 17.46 -18.15 15.04
N GLN A 153 16.19 -17.75 14.90
CA GLN A 153 15.13 -18.40 15.61
C GLN A 153 15.37 -19.86 15.29
N LYS A 154 15.64 -20.65 16.33
CA LYS A 154 15.11 -22.00 16.40
C LYS A 154 13.59 -21.86 16.28
N ALA A 155 13.12 -21.53 15.07
CA ALA A 155 11.76 -21.12 14.81
C ALA A 155 10.87 -22.33 14.99
N LYS A 156 9.63 -22.08 15.41
CA LYS A 156 8.53 -23.01 15.11
C LYS A 156 8.76 -23.55 13.70
N ARG A 157 8.97 -24.86 13.58
CA ARG A 157 9.08 -25.54 12.29
C ARG A 157 7.76 -25.35 11.58
N PHE A 158 7.64 -24.33 10.74
CA PHE A 158 6.55 -24.24 9.79
C PHE A 158 6.69 -25.43 8.86
N SER A 159 5.61 -26.21 8.76
CA SER A 159 5.55 -27.44 7.99
C SER A 159 4.57 -27.27 6.83
N PHE A 160 4.54 -28.20 5.89
CA PHE A 160 3.50 -28.22 4.85
C PHE A 160 2.10 -28.37 5.42
N ALA A 161 1.96 -28.89 6.65
CA ALA A 161 0.67 -28.93 7.33
C ALA A 161 0.12 -27.54 7.69
N ASP A 162 1.01 -26.54 7.81
CA ASP A 162 0.65 -25.14 8.09
C ASP A 162 0.36 -24.34 6.81
N VAL A 163 0.69 -24.88 5.63
CA VAL A 163 0.35 -24.31 4.32
C VAL A 163 -0.91 -24.96 3.81
N ALA A 164 -1.97 -24.19 3.67
CA ALA A 164 -3.29 -24.68 3.29
C ALA A 164 -3.59 -24.37 1.82
N GLY A 165 -4.00 -25.39 1.04
CA GLY A 165 -4.27 -25.27 -0.40
C GLY A 165 -3.00 -25.32 -1.27
N ASN A 166 -3.16 -25.00 -2.56
CA ASN A 166 -2.12 -25.00 -3.60
C ASN A 166 -1.32 -26.32 -3.62
N GLU A 167 -2.04 -27.44 -3.76
CA GLU A 167 -1.43 -28.78 -3.72
C GLU A 167 -0.48 -29.00 -4.91
N GLU A 168 -0.79 -28.42 -6.06
CA GLU A 168 0.07 -28.42 -7.25
C GLU A 168 1.42 -27.78 -6.93
N ALA A 169 1.40 -26.59 -6.30
CA ALA A 169 2.61 -25.89 -5.91
C ALA A 169 3.42 -26.67 -4.86
N LYS A 170 2.76 -27.42 -3.96
CA LYS A 170 3.43 -28.30 -2.98
C LYS A 170 4.09 -29.50 -3.65
N GLU A 171 3.44 -30.11 -4.62
CA GLU A 171 4.00 -31.23 -5.39
C GLU A 171 5.24 -30.78 -6.17
N GLU A 172 5.18 -29.61 -6.81
CA GLU A 172 6.31 -29.05 -7.59
C GLU A 172 7.55 -28.69 -6.76
N VAL A 173 7.40 -28.45 -5.46
CA VAL A 173 8.53 -28.16 -4.56
C VAL A 173 8.98 -29.39 -3.77
N GLN A 174 8.25 -30.50 -3.86
CA GLN A 174 8.54 -31.72 -3.09
C GLN A 174 9.88 -32.36 -3.49
N ASP A 175 10.22 -32.30 -4.78
CA ASP A 175 11.50 -32.76 -5.29
C ASP A 175 12.67 -31.89 -4.81
N ILE A 176 12.44 -30.59 -4.62
CA ILE A 176 13.40 -29.63 -4.08
C ILE A 176 13.73 -29.96 -2.63
N ILE A 177 12.71 -30.29 -1.85
CA ILE A 177 12.88 -30.75 -0.46
C ILE A 177 13.67 -32.06 -0.43
N ASP A 178 13.32 -33.04 -1.26
CA ASP A 178 14.05 -34.32 -1.32
C ASP A 178 15.50 -34.10 -1.75
N PHE A 179 15.77 -33.14 -2.65
CA PHE A 179 17.13 -32.78 -3.06
C PHE A 179 17.93 -32.15 -1.91
N LEU A 180 17.32 -31.25 -1.12
CA LEU A 180 17.97 -30.66 0.07
C LEU A 180 18.26 -31.72 1.14
N GLN A 181 17.34 -32.66 1.36
CA GLN A 181 17.52 -33.73 2.34
C GLN A 181 18.53 -34.78 1.86
N LYS A 182 18.40 -35.27 0.62
CA LYS A 182 19.15 -36.41 0.06
C LYS A 182 19.80 -36.07 -1.30
N PRO A 183 20.78 -35.16 -1.34
CA PRO A 183 21.41 -34.73 -2.59
C PRO A 183 22.10 -35.90 -3.34
N GLU A 184 22.68 -36.86 -2.61
CA GLU A 184 23.37 -38.02 -3.20
C GLU A 184 22.49 -38.85 -4.14
N LYS A 185 21.18 -38.93 -3.85
CA LYS A 185 20.21 -39.66 -4.68
C LYS A 185 20.20 -39.09 -6.09
N TYR A 186 20.18 -37.76 -6.22
CA TYR A 186 20.07 -37.05 -7.49
C TYR A 186 21.40 -36.97 -8.24
N VAL A 187 22.52 -36.81 -7.50
CA VAL A 187 23.88 -36.81 -8.08
C VAL A 187 24.16 -38.13 -8.81
N ARG A 188 23.67 -39.28 -8.30
CA ARG A 188 23.81 -40.60 -8.98
C ARG A 188 23.16 -40.65 -10.36
N TYR A 189 22.11 -39.87 -10.59
CA TYR A 189 21.43 -39.77 -11.89
C TYR A 189 21.96 -38.61 -12.74
N GLY A 190 22.98 -37.87 -12.28
CA GLY A 190 23.47 -36.66 -12.94
C GLY A 190 22.47 -35.50 -12.93
N ALA A 191 21.43 -35.57 -12.10
CA ALA A 191 20.46 -34.50 -11.95
C ALA A 191 21.07 -33.34 -11.16
N ARG A 192 20.87 -32.12 -11.66
CA ARG A 192 21.35 -30.89 -11.02
C ARG A 192 20.21 -30.21 -10.27
N MET A 193 20.54 -29.59 -9.15
CA MET A 193 19.60 -28.78 -8.39
C MET A 193 19.24 -27.52 -9.18
N PRO A 194 17.96 -27.13 -9.26
CA PRO A 194 17.61 -25.79 -9.75
C PRO A 194 18.25 -24.76 -8.82
N ARG A 195 18.86 -23.72 -9.38
CA ARG A 195 19.60 -22.72 -8.59
C ARG A 195 18.65 -21.74 -7.91
N GLY A 196 17.54 -21.46 -8.56
CA GLY A 196 16.52 -20.58 -8.03
C GLY A 196 15.11 -20.89 -8.52
N ILE A 197 14.16 -20.50 -7.68
CA ILE A 197 12.72 -20.61 -7.92
C ILE A 197 12.11 -19.21 -7.78
N ILE A 198 11.18 -18.86 -8.65
CA ILE A 198 10.30 -17.71 -8.46
C ILE A 198 8.90 -18.20 -8.11
N PHE A 199 8.39 -17.76 -6.97
CA PHE A 199 6.97 -17.78 -6.63
C PHE A 199 6.30 -16.53 -7.17
N TYR A 200 5.31 -16.72 -8.03
CA TYR A 200 4.50 -15.62 -8.56
C TYR A 200 3.02 -15.84 -8.28
N GLY A 201 2.25 -14.76 -8.18
CA GLY A 201 0.81 -14.82 -7.95
C GLY A 201 0.32 -13.63 -7.13
N PRO A 202 -1.00 -13.52 -6.87
CA PRO A 202 -1.58 -12.39 -6.14
C PRO A 202 -0.99 -12.19 -4.74
N PRO A 203 -1.08 -10.98 -4.16
CA PRO A 203 -0.61 -10.73 -2.80
C PRO A 203 -1.46 -11.51 -1.79
N GLY A 204 -0.83 -11.95 -0.69
CA GLY A 204 -1.52 -12.63 0.41
C GLY A 204 -1.88 -14.09 0.15
N THR A 205 -1.34 -14.73 -0.89
CA THR A 205 -1.54 -16.18 -1.18
C THR A 205 -0.59 -17.10 -0.41
N GLY A 206 0.27 -16.55 0.46
CA GLY A 206 1.16 -17.35 1.30
C GLY A 206 2.53 -17.66 0.69
N LYS A 207 3.02 -16.90 -0.30
CA LYS A 207 4.35 -17.08 -0.91
C LYS A 207 5.49 -17.18 0.11
N THR A 208 5.55 -16.24 1.06
CA THR A 208 6.53 -16.23 2.15
C THR A 208 6.36 -17.42 3.10
N LEU A 209 5.12 -17.84 3.35
CA LEU A 209 4.79 -18.99 4.21
C LEU A 209 5.23 -20.31 3.55
N MET A 210 5.02 -20.45 2.25
CA MET A 210 5.46 -21.59 1.44
C MET A 210 7.00 -21.73 1.47
N ALA A 211 7.73 -20.63 1.30
CA ALA A 211 9.20 -20.64 1.37
C ALA A 211 9.71 -21.06 2.77
N LYS A 212 9.07 -20.58 3.84
CA LYS A 212 9.38 -21.00 5.21
C LYS A 212 9.09 -22.48 5.43
N ALA A 213 8.00 -22.99 4.88
CA ALA A 213 7.61 -24.39 5.00
C ALA A 213 8.58 -25.32 4.26
N ILE A 214 9.07 -24.94 3.08
CA ILE A 214 10.13 -25.69 2.37
C ILE A 214 11.39 -25.83 3.22
N ALA A 215 11.85 -24.74 3.83
CA ALA A 215 13.03 -24.78 4.70
C ALA A 215 12.78 -25.63 5.97
N GLY A 216 11.57 -25.55 6.54
CA GLY A 216 11.14 -26.33 7.69
C GLY A 216 11.08 -27.84 7.43
N GLU A 217 10.51 -28.25 6.29
CA GLU A 217 10.45 -29.65 5.84
C GLU A 217 11.85 -30.17 5.47
N ALA A 218 12.67 -29.37 4.79
CA ALA A 218 14.04 -29.75 4.46
C ALA A 218 14.97 -29.76 5.68
N GLY A 219 14.59 -29.11 6.79
CA GLY A 219 15.38 -29.02 8.01
C GLY A 219 16.64 -28.16 7.85
N VAL A 220 16.61 -27.15 6.98
CA VAL A 220 17.75 -26.28 6.66
C VAL A 220 17.52 -24.85 7.17
N PRO A 221 18.58 -24.07 7.47
CA PRO A 221 18.49 -22.65 7.77
C PRO A 221 17.74 -21.85 6.69
N PHE A 222 16.94 -20.88 7.14
CA PHE A 222 16.14 -19.99 6.30
C PHE A 222 16.62 -18.54 6.46
N PHE A 223 17.11 -17.93 5.38
CA PHE A 223 17.50 -16.53 5.33
C PHE A 223 16.45 -15.72 4.58
N SER A 224 15.77 -14.79 5.25
CA SER A 224 14.75 -13.94 4.64
C SER A 224 15.26 -12.51 4.47
N VAL A 225 15.13 -11.96 3.26
CA VAL A 225 15.44 -10.56 2.95
C VAL A 225 14.35 -9.98 2.05
N SER A 226 14.09 -8.68 2.16
CA SER A 226 13.20 -7.98 1.23
C SER A 226 14.01 -7.40 0.07
N GLY A 227 13.50 -7.42 -1.16
CA GLY A 227 14.11 -6.77 -2.31
C GLY A 227 14.35 -5.28 -2.08
N SER A 228 13.44 -4.64 -1.34
CA SER A 228 13.55 -3.24 -0.93
C SER A 228 14.71 -2.97 0.05
N ASP A 229 15.20 -3.96 0.79
CA ASP A 229 16.35 -3.80 1.70
C ASP A 229 17.68 -3.57 0.93
N PHE A 230 17.68 -3.88 -0.35
CA PHE A 230 18.84 -3.78 -1.23
C PHE A 230 18.90 -2.47 -2.02
N VAL A 231 17.79 -1.73 -2.10
CA VAL A 231 17.73 -0.43 -2.79
C VAL A 231 18.11 0.66 -1.79
N GLN A 232 19.29 1.25 -1.95
CA GLN A 232 19.81 2.27 -1.04
C GLN A 232 20.33 3.51 -1.76
N MET A 233 20.40 4.63 -1.03
CA MET A 233 20.95 5.90 -1.56
C MET A 233 22.45 5.83 -1.86
N TYR A 234 23.17 4.85 -1.31
CA TYR A 234 24.62 4.73 -1.43
C TYR A 234 25.00 3.63 -2.44
N VAL A 235 25.72 4.02 -3.48
CA VAL A 235 26.20 3.12 -4.53
C VAL A 235 27.04 1.99 -3.93
N GLY A 236 26.75 0.75 -4.35
CA GLY A 236 27.51 -0.44 -3.97
C GLY A 236 27.15 -1.07 -2.62
N VAL A 237 26.33 -0.41 -1.77
CA VAL A 237 25.93 -1.02 -0.49
C VAL A 237 24.98 -2.19 -0.70
N GLY A 238 24.02 -2.07 -1.63
CA GLY A 238 23.15 -3.18 -2.03
C GLY A 238 23.94 -4.41 -2.50
N ALA A 239 24.89 -4.21 -3.42
CA ALA A 239 25.76 -5.27 -3.91
C ALA A 239 26.61 -5.94 -2.81
N SER A 240 27.11 -5.19 -1.82
CA SER A 240 27.85 -5.79 -0.68
C SER A 240 26.95 -6.68 0.16
N ARG A 241 25.73 -6.23 0.46
CA ARG A 241 24.75 -7.01 1.24
C ARG A 241 24.39 -8.32 0.57
N VAL A 242 24.24 -8.32 -0.75
CA VAL A 242 24.00 -9.55 -1.52
C VAL A 242 25.16 -10.53 -1.32
N ARG A 243 26.41 -10.08 -1.46
CA ARG A 243 27.58 -10.95 -1.25
C ARG A 243 27.66 -11.50 0.17
N GLU A 244 27.41 -10.66 1.17
CA GLU A 244 27.40 -11.06 2.59
C GLU A 244 26.30 -12.09 2.90
N LEU A 245 25.11 -11.94 2.31
CA LEU A 245 24.00 -12.89 2.45
C LEU A 245 24.40 -14.27 1.93
N PHE A 246 24.99 -14.32 0.74
CA PHE A 246 25.43 -15.58 0.14
C PHE A 246 26.63 -16.18 0.88
N GLU A 247 27.55 -15.38 1.40
CA GLU A 247 28.64 -15.87 2.24
C GLU A 247 28.13 -16.51 3.53
N LYS A 248 27.13 -15.92 4.19
CA LYS A 248 26.49 -16.50 5.37
C LYS A 248 25.79 -17.82 5.05
N ALA A 249 25.05 -17.88 3.95
CA ALA A 249 24.41 -19.12 3.51
C ALA A 249 25.45 -20.22 3.21
N ARG A 250 26.58 -19.88 2.58
CA ARG A 250 27.68 -20.83 2.30
C ARG A 250 28.31 -21.39 3.57
N LYS A 251 28.39 -20.61 4.65
CA LYS A 251 28.94 -21.08 5.94
C LYS A 251 28.10 -22.18 6.59
N GLU A 252 26.80 -22.19 6.35
CA GLU A 252 25.88 -23.23 6.84
C GLU A 252 25.90 -24.51 5.98
N GLY A 253 26.50 -24.46 4.79
CA GLY A 253 26.47 -25.56 3.82
C GLY A 253 25.13 -25.61 3.10
N LYS A 254 24.06 -26.10 3.74
CA LYS A 254 22.71 -26.17 3.13
C LYS A 254 21.85 -25.04 3.66
N ALA A 255 21.21 -24.28 2.77
CA ALA A 255 20.35 -23.17 3.19
C ALA A 255 19.32 -22.79 2.13
N VAL A 256 18.21 -22.20 2.58
CA VAL A 256 17.22 -21.53 1.72
C VAL A 256 17.38 -20.02 1.90
N ILE A 257 17.62 -19.31 0.80
CA ILE A 257 17.62 -17.85 0.75
C ILE A 257 16.29 -17.41 0.13
N PHE A 258 15.47 -16.66 0.88
CA PHE A 258 14.21 -16.11 0.42
C PHE A 258 14.33 -14.59 0.19
N ILE A 259 13.99 -14.14 -1.01
CA ILE A 259 13.95 -12.73 -1.41
C ILE A 259 12.50 -12.36 -1.73
N ASP A 260 11.85 -11.60 -0.84
CA ASP A 260 10.52 -11.06 -1.11
C ASP A 260 10.60 -9.83 -2.03
N GLU A 261 9.52 -9.49 -2.74
CA GLU A 261 9.46 -8.31 -3.62
C GLU A 261 10.66 -8.16 -4.58
N ILE A 262 11.04 -9.25 -5.25
CA ILE A 262 12.20 -9.26 -6.17
C ILE A 262 12.04 -8.27 -7.33
N ASP A 263 10.80 -7.88 -7.64
CA ASP A 263 10.48 -6.87 -8.65
C ASP A 263 11.06 -5.49 -8.35
N THR A 264 11.28 -5.17 -7.07
CA THR A 264 11.99 -3.94 -6.68
C THR A 264 13.41 -3.89 -7.24
N LEU A 265 14.09 -5.03 -7.40
CA LEU A 265 15.41 -5.15 -8.03
C LEU A 265 15.38 -5.55 -9.50
N GLY A 266 14.39 -6.38 -9.88
CA GLY A 266 14.38 -7.12 -11.14
C GLY A 266 13.52 -6.54 -12.25
N LYS A 267 12.75 -5.47 -12.05
CA LYS A 267 11.96 -4.80 -13.11
C LYS A 267 12.78 -4.47 -14.38
N LYS A 268 12.22 -4.76 -15.57
CA LYS A 268 12.78 -4.41 -16.89
C LYS A 268 13.17 -2.93 -16.94
N ARG A 269 14.28 -2.65 -17.63
CA ARG A 269 14.75 -1.28 -17.88
C ARG A 269 13.67 -0.48 -18.59
N SER A 270 13.20 0.59 -17.95
CA SER A 270 12.48 1.64 -18.68
C SER A 270 13.51 2.48 -19.43
N ASN A 271 13.31 2.69 -20.73
CA ASN A 271 14.17 3.50 -21.61
C ASN A 271 14.22 5.01 -21.26
N GLY A 272 13.99 5.38 -20.00
CA GLY A 272 14.03 6.74 -19.49
C GLY A 272 15.45 7.15 -19.07
N LEU A 273 15.89 8.29 -19.58
CA LEU A 273 17.16 8.96 -19.26
C LEU A 273 17.28 9.28 -17.75
N ALA A 274 18.51 9.13 -17.24
CA ALA A 274 19.11 9.74 -16.03
C ALA A 274 18.92 9.06 -14.64
N GLY A 275 19.97 8.37 -14.20
CA GLY A 275 20.57 8.53 -12.87
C GLY A 275 20.11 7.63 -11.72
N GLY A 276 18.87 7.12 -11.73
CA GLY A 276 18.34 6.29 -10.64
C GLY A 276 18.57 4.77 -10.79
N ASN A 277 18.89 4.30 -12.00
CA ASN A 277 18.94 2.87 -12.30
C ASN A 277 20.30 2.20 -11.97
N ASP A 278 21.37 2.97 -11.77
CA ASP A 278 22.73 2.41 -11.71
C ASP A 278 22.99 1.56 -10.45
N GLU A 279 22.47 1.98 -9.28
CA GLU A 279 22.64 1.25 -8.02
C GLU A 279 21.86 -0.07 -8.02
N ARG A 280 20.63 0.00 -8.53
CA ARG A 280 19.74 -1.14 -8.70
C ARG A 280 20.32 -2.16 -9.67
N ASP A 281 20.80 -1.71 -10.83
CA ASP A 281 21.44 -2.56 -11.84
C ASP A 281 22.73 -3.19 -11.28
N GLN A 282 23.52 -2.44 -10.51
CA GLN A 282 24.72 -2.99 -9.86
C GLN A 282 24.36 -4.10 -8.86
N THR A 283 23.31 -3.89 -8.06
CA THR A 283 22.87 -4.86 -7.05
C THR A 283 22.24 -6.10 -7.69
N LEU A 284 21.44 -5.90 -8.76
CA LEU A 284 20.91 -6.99 -9.57
C LEU A 284 22.03 -7.83 -10.19
N ASN A 285 23.04 -7.19 -10.79
CA ASN A 285 24.18 -7.90 -11.37
C ASN A 285 24.99 -8.66 -10.31
N ALA A 286 25.13 -8.12 -9.09
CA ALA A 286 25.76 -8.82 -7.99
C ALA A 286 24.99 -10.10 -7.62
N LEU A 287 23.64 -10.02 -7.54
CA LEU A 287 22.79 -11.19 -7.31
C LEU A 287 22.95 -12.24 -8.42
N LEU A 288 22.92 -11.81 -9.68
CA LEU A 288 23.11 -12.69 -10.84
C LEU A 288 24.49 -13.36 -10.84
N THR A 289 25.53 -12.64 -10.41
CA THR A 289 26.90 -13.16 -10.31
C THR A 289 27.00 -14.21 -9.20
N GLU A 290 26.44 -13.94 -8.02
CA GLU A 290 26.43 -14.91 -6.91
C GLU A 290 25.61 -16.17 -7.27
N MET A 291 24.46 -16.03 -7.94
CA MET A 291 23.65 -17.18 -8.40
C MET A 291 24.38 -18.04 -9.45
N SER A 292 25.10 -17.41 -10.37
CA SER A 292 25.89 -18.11 -11.39
C SER A 292 27.15 -18.76 -10.78
N GLY A 293 27.65 -18.19 -9.68
CA GLY A 293 28.88 -18.61 -9.00
C GLY A 293 28.79 -19.90 -8.21
N PHE A 294 27.59 -20.45 -7.95
CA PHE A 294 27.44 -21.70 -7.20
C PHE A 294 28.09 -22.88 -7.93
N LYS A 295 28.78 -23.74 -7.18
CA LYS A 295 29.07 -25.10 -7.64
C LYS A 295 27.79 -25.94 -7.52
N ASP A 296 27.58 -26.88 -8.44
CA ASP A 296 26.36 -27.71 -8.53
C ASP A 296 26.06 -28.57 -7.26
N ASN A 297 26.94 -28.52 -6.24
CA ASN A 297 26.88 -29.33 -5.03
C ASN A 297 26.82 -28.52 -3.72
N GLU A 298 26.65 -27.19 -3.78
CA GLU A 298 26.64 -26.33 -2.59
C GLU A 298 25.34 -26.43 -1.78
N GLY A 299 24.27 -27.07 -2.28
CA GLY A 299 23.05 -27.33 -1.49
C GLY A 299 22.31 -26.07 -1.02
N ILE A 300 22.56 -24.93 -1.67
CA ILE A 300 21.90 -23.64 -1.43
C ILE A 300 20.86 -23.42 -2.53
N ILE A 301 19.67 -22.97 -2.14
CA ILE A 301 18.61 -22.61 -3.07
C ILE A 301 18.11 -21.19 -2.83
N VAL A 302 17.91 -20.45 -3.91
CA VAL A 302 17.37 -19.08 -3.87
C VAL A 302 15.90 -19.09 -4.28
N ILE A 303 15.02 -18.70 -3.38
CA ILE A 303 13.58 -18.56 -3.63
C ILE A 303 13.26 -17.08 -3.69
N ALA A 304 12.66 -16.61 -4.77
CA ALA A 304 12.19 -15.23 -4.90
C ALA A 304 10.67 -15.18 -4.96
N ALA A 305 10.04 -14.13 -4.43
CA ALA A 305 8.61 -13.90 -4.57
C ALA A 305 8.33 -12.60 -5.33
N THR A 306 7.36 -12.65 -6.24
CA THR A 306 6.83 -11.48 -6.95
C THR A 306 5.31 -11.57 -7.06
N ASN A 307 4.65 -10.43 -7.22
CA ASN A 307 3.24 -10.40 -7.63
C ASN A 307 3.06 -10.46 -9.15
N ARG A 308 4.13 -10.13 -9.89
CA ARG A 308 4.11 -9.93 -11.34
C ARG A 308 5.38 -10.50 -11.96
N LEU A 309 5.23 -11.60 -12.70
CA LEU A 309 6.34 -12.24 -13.41
C LEU A 309 6.69 -11.47 -14.70
N ASP A 310 5.70 -10.84 -15.34
CA ASP A 310 5.79 -10.14 -16.63
C ASP A 310 6.72 -8.92 -16.61
N ILE A 311 6.81 -8.25 -15.45
CA ILE A 311 7.64 -7.04 -15.30
C ILE A 311 9.11 -7.33 -15.05
N LEU A 312 9.47 -8.57 -14.73
CA LEU A 312 10.85 -8.94 -14.40
C LEU A 312 11.74 -8.99 -15.66
N ASP A 313 13.02 -8.67 -15.46
CA ASP A 313 14.06 -8.76 -16.46
C ASP A 313 14.25 -10.22 -16.88
N GLU A 314 14.23 -10.47 -18.19
CA GLU A 314 14.44 -11.80 -18.76
C GLU A 314 15.80 -12.38 -18.37
N ALA A 315 16.79 -11.53 -18.05
CA ALA A 315 18.05 -11.98 -17.51
C ALA A 315 17.88 -12.82 -16.24
N LEU A 316 16.93 -12.50 -15.36
CA LEU A 316 16.67 -13.28 -14.14
C LEU A 316 16.09 -14.66 -14.44
N LEU A 317 15.26 -14.75 -15.48
CA LEU A 317 14.49 -15.95 -15.86
C LEU A 317 15.28 -16.94 -16.73
N ARG A 318 16.56 -16.65 -17.02
CA ARG A 318 17.41 -17.52 -17.84
C ARG A 318 17.84 -18.76 -17.06
N PRO A 319 17.99 -19.93 -17.73
CA PRO A 319 18.52 -21.14 -17.10
C PRO A 319 19.87 -20.91 -16.42
N GLY A 320 20.02 -21.46 -15.22
CA GLY A 320 21.15 -21.24 -14.31
C GLY A 320 20.94 -20.12 -13.29
N ARG A 321 19.74 -19.54 -13.22
CA ARG A 321 19.34 -18.46 -12.29
C ARG A 321 18.01 -18.82 -11.65
N PHE A 322 16.91 -18.18 -12.05
CA PHE A 322 15.57 -18.59 -11.66
C PHE A 322 15.02 -19.50 -12.75
N ASP A 323 15.26 -20.80 -12.56
CA ASP A 323 15.01 -21.82 -13.57
C ASP A 323 13.58 -22.36 -13.50
N ARG A 324 12.97 -22.25 -12.32
CA ARG A 324 11.60 -22.68 -12.04
C ARG A 324 10.72 -21.50 -11.67
N HIS A 325 9.54 -21.46 -12.26
CA HIS A 325 8.51 -20.50 -11.94
C HIS A 325 7.29 -21.29 -11.48
N ILE A 326 6.89 -21.08 -10.22
CA ILE A 326 5.79 -21.81 -9.60
C ILE A 326 4.71 -20.79 -9.24
N GLU A 327 3.51 -21.03 -9.73
CA GLU A 327 2.36 -20.17 -9.45
C GLU A 327 1.79 -20.48 -8.06
N ILE A 328 1.63 -19.45 -7.24
CA ILE A 328 0.93 -19.51 -5.96
C ILE A 328 -0.31 -18.63 -6.08
N GLY A 329 -1.34 -19.23 -6.68
CA GLY A 329 -2.62 -18.62 -6.98
C GLY A 329 -3.53 -18.40 -5.77
N LEU A 330 -4.73 -17.91 -6.06
CA LEU A 330 -5.80 -17.84 -5.07
C LEU A 330 -6.28 -19.26 -4.74
N PRO A 331 -6.65 -19.53 -3.48
CA PRO A 331 -7.12 -20.85 -3.07
C PRO A 331 -8.51 -21.19 -3.64
N ASP A 332 -8.69 -22.44 -4.05
CA ASP A 332 -9.98 -23.03 -4.40
C ASP A 332 -10.93 -23.14 -3.21
N VAL A 333 -12.21 -23.48 -3.42
CA VAL A 333 -13.22 -23.66 -2.36
C VAL A 333 -12.70 -24.55 -1.22
N ASN A 334 -12.10 -25.70 -1.53
CA ASN A 334 -11.56 -26.63 -0.54
C ASN A 334 -10.34 -26.03 0.18
N GLY A 335 -9.48 -25.30 -0.55
CA GLY A 335 -8.34 -24.58 -0.01
C GLY A 335 -8.80 -23.49 0.98
N ARG A 336 -9.81 -22.69 0.61
CA ARG A 336 -10.42 -21.67 1.48
C ARG A 336 -10.99 -22.27 2.74
N GLU A 337 -11.72 -23.39 2.65
CA GLU A 337 -12.24 -24.08 3.82
C GLU A 337 -11.10 -24.57 4.74
N TYR A 338 -10.03 -25.14 4.18
CA TYR A 338 -8.90 -25.60 4.97
C TYR A 338 -8.14 -24.44 5.64
N ILE A 339 -7.94 -23.32 4.94
CA ILE A 339 -7.38 -22.07 5.49
C ILE A 339 -8.26 -21.56 6.64
N LEU A 340 -9.58 -21.48 6.44
CA LEU A 340 -10.52 -21.06 7.48
C LEU A 340 -10.49 -21.98 8.70
N ARG A 341 -10.39 -23.30 8.50
CA ARG A 341 -10.22 -24.27 9.60
C ARG A 341 -8.89 -24.04 10.34
N LEU A 342 -7.79 -23.84 9.62
CA LEU A 342 -6.47 -23.60 10.21
C LEU A 342 -6.46 -22.36 11.10
N HIS A 343 -6.93 -21.21 10.59
CA HIS A 343 -7.02 -19.97 11.37
C HIS A 343 -8.15 -20.00 12.42
N GLY A 344 -9.13 -20.87 12.24
CA GLY A 344 -10.22 -21.12 13.19
C GLY A 344 -9.83 -21.95 14.42
N LYS A 345 -8.80 -22.82 14.33
CA LYS A 345 -8.37 -23.71 15.43
C LYS A 345 -8.11 -23.00 16.76
N ASN A 346 -7.56 -21.79 16.70
CA ASN A 346 -7.19 -21.01 17.89
C ASN A 346 -8.27 -19.99 18.30
N LYS A 347 -9.49 -20.07 17.72
CA LYS A 347 -10.57 -19.11 17.98
C LYS A 347 -11.80 -19.84 18.53
N PRO A 348 -12.53 -19.26 19.50
CA PRO A 348 -13.72 -19.87 20.07
C PRO A 348 -14.90 -19.71 19.10
N LEU A 349 -15.00 -20.57 18.09
CA LEU A 349 -16.12 -20.57 17.14
C LEU A 349 -17.37 -21.23 17.76
N SER A 350 -18.56 -20.69 17.45
CA SER A 350 -19.85 -21.33 17.72
C SER A 350 -20.06 -22.56 16.86
N ASP A 351 -20.78 -23.55 17.38
CA ASP A 351 -21.09 -24.80 16.69
C ASP A 351 -22.03 -24.58 15.48
N ASN A 352 -22.69 -23.42 15.42
CA ASN A 352 -23.58 -23.02 14.33
C ASN A 352 -22.83 -22.51 13.08
N ILE A 353 -21.50 -22.33 13.14
CA ILE A 353 -20.72 -21.77 12.03
C ILE A 353 -20.38 -22.87 11.02
N ASN A 354 -20.91 -22.73 9.81
CA ASN A 354 -20.55 -23.59 8.69
C ASN A 354 -19.42 -22.96 7.86
N LEU A 355 -18.19 -23.42 8.07
CA LEU A 355 -17.00 -22.95 7.33
C LEU A 355 -17.05 -23.29 5.84
N GLY A 356 -17.75 -24.37 5.46
CA GLY A 356 -17.95 -24.72 4.05
C GLY A 356 -18.88 -23.74 3.33
N LYS A 357 -19.94 -23.25 3.99
CA LYS A 357 -20.78 -22.16 3.46
C LYS A 357 -19.96 -20.88 3.30
N LEU A 358 -19.16 -20.54 4.32
CA LEU A 358 -18.29 -19.36 4.27
C LEU A 358 -17.27 -19.43 3.14
N ALA A 359 -16.63 -20.59 2.91
CA ALA A 359 -15.68 -20.81 1.83
C ALA A 359 -16.28 -20.62 0.43
N LYS A 360 -17.58 -20.93 0.27
CA LYS A 360 -18.31 -20.67 -0.98
C LYS A 360 -18.63 -19.20 -1.18
N GLN A 361 -18.86 -18.44 -0.10
CA GLN A 361 -19.14 -17.00 -0.18
C GLN A 361 -17.87 -16.15 -0.38
N THR A 362 -16.71 -16.63 0.07
CA THR A 362 -15.42 -15.93 0.00
C THR A 362 -14.69 -16.17 -1.34
N VAL A 363 -15.41 -16.14 -2.47
CA VAL A 363 -14.79 -16.28 -3.80
C VAL A 363 -13.76 -15.17 -4.02
N TYR A 364 -12.62 -15.53 -4.61
CA TYR A 364 -11.45 -14.65 -4.83
C TYR A 364 -10.73 -14.15 -3.58
N PHE A 365 -11.07 -14.61 -2.38
CA PHE A 365 -10.32 -14.25 -1.18
C PHE A 365 -8.95 -14.95 -1.16
N SER A 366 -7.89 -14.16 -0.92
CA SER A 366 -6.57 -14.71 -0.63
C SER A 366 -6.51 -15.27 0.79
N GLY A 367 -5.50 -16.11 1.09
CA GLY A 367 -5.31 -16.68 2.43
C GLY A 367 -5.20 -15.59 3.51
N ALA A 368 -4.50 -14.50 3.22
CA ALA A 368 -4.41 -13.35 4.12
C ALA A 368 -5.77 -12.64 4.33
N MET A 369 -6.62 -12.57 3.31
CA MET A 369 -7.97 -12.02 3.46
C MET A 369 -8.86 -12.90 4.33
N LEU A 370 -8.75 -14.22 4.21
CA LEU A 370 -9.47 -15.18 5.06
C LEU A 370 -9.00 -15.13 6.53
N GLU A 371 -7.69 -14.99 6.74
CA GLU A 371 -7.15 -14.76 8.08
C GLU A 371 -7.70 -13.46 8.68
N ASN A 372 -7.67 -12.38 7.91
CA ASN A 372 -8.18 -11.08 8.33
C ASN A 372 -9.69 -11.13 8.63
N LEU A 373 -10.47 -11.85 7.83
CA LEU A 373 -11.90 -12.08 8.04
C LEU A 373 -12.18 -12.70 9.42
N LEU A 374 -11.52 -13.81 9.74
CA LEU A 374 -11.70 -14.47 11.04
C LEU A 374 -11.13 -13.64 12.21
N ASN A 375 -10.10 -12.84 11.96
CA ASN A 375 -9.59 -11.91 12.95
C ASN A 375 -10.59 -10.80 13.26
N GLU A 376 -11.19 -10.19 12.23
CA GLU A 376 -12.23 -9.18 12.37
C GLU A 376 -13.48 -9.73 13.06
N ALA A 377 -13.89 -10.97 12.73
CA ALA A 377 -15.00 -11.64 13.41
C ALA A 377 -14.72 -11.82 14.91
N ALA A 378 -13.48 -12.18 15.27
CA ALA A 378 -13.07 -12.28 16.66
C ALA A 378 -13.09 -10.92 17.39
N ILE A 379 -12.65 -9.84 16.72
CA ILE A 379 -12.72 -8.48 17.27
C ILE A 379 -14.17 -8.05 17.48
N MET A 380 -15.09 -8.40 16.58
CA MET A 380 -16.52 -8.09 16.72
C MET A 380 -17.17 -8.83 17.89
N ALA A 381 -16.89 -10.13 18.02
CA ALA A 381 -17.33 -10.92 19.17
C ALA A 381 -16.79 -10.35 20.49
N ALA A 382 -15.50 -9.97 20.51
CA ALA A 382 -14.87 -9.35 21.67
C ALA A 382 -15.52 -8.00 22.04
N LYS A 383 -15.86 -7.16 21.05
CA LYS A 383 -16.58 -5.89 21.29
C LYS A 383 -17.95 -6.09 21.93
N ARG A 384 -18.63 -7.21 21.67
CA ARG A 384 -19.89 -7.58 22.33
C ARG A 384 -19.69 -8.31 23.67
N ASN A 385 -18.45 -8.53 24.11
CA ASN A 385 -18.12 -9.39 25.24
C ASN A 385 -18.72 -10.81 25.12
N ALA A 386 -18.81 -11.34 23.89
CA ALA A 386 -19.33 -12.68 23.65
C ALA A 386 -18.26 -13.75 23.96
N LYS A 387 -18.69 -14.90 24.49
CA LYS A 387 -17.78 -16.03 24.81
C LYS A 387 -17.34 -16.82 23.58
N LYS A 388 -18.18 -16.85 22.54
CA LYS A 388 -17.92 -17.51 21.26
C LYS A 388 -18.24 -16.54 20.12
N ILE A 389 -17.55 -16.71 19.00
CA ILE A 389 -17.80 -16.02 17.74
C ILE A 389 -19.03 -16.67 17.10
N ASP A 390 -20.01 -15.87 16.70
CA ASP A 390 -21.24 -16.35 16.06
C ASP A 390 -21.29 -15.97 14.57
N TRP A 391 -22.25 -16.52 13.82
CA TRP A 391 -22.41 -16.24 12.38
C TRP A 391 -22.61 -14.73 12.12
N MET A 392 -23.35 -14.03 12.98
CA MET A 392 -23.53 -12.57 12.89
C MET A 392 -22.19 -11.80 12.94
N ASP A 393 -21.21 -12.27 13.73
CA ASP A 393 -19.92 -11.61 13.85
C ASP A 393 -19.06 -11.87 12.58
N ILE A 394 -19.17 -13.05 11.97
CA ILE A 394 -18.53 -13.39 10.69
C ILE A 394 -19.15 -12.59 9.54
N ASP A 395 -20.48 -12.52 9.49
CA ASP A 395 -21.22 -11.79 8.47
C ASP A 395 -20.80 -10.32 8.44
N LYS A 396 -20.81 -9.66 9.61
CA LYS A 396 -20.33 -8.27 9.73
C LYS A 396 -18.86 -8.10 9.37
N ALA A 397 -18.01 -9.06 9.77
CA ALA A 397 -16.59 -9.03 9.42
C ALA A 397 -16.36 -9.15 7.92
N PHE A 398 -17.14 -9.99 7.24
CA PHE A 398 -17.09 -10.17 5.80
C PHE A 398 -17.33 -8.86 5.05
N TYR A 399 -18.39 -8.13 5.40
CA TYR A 399 -18.65 -6.81 4.84
C TYR A 399 -17.56 -5.81 5.18
N LYS A 400 -17.05 -5.84 6.41
CA LYS A 400 -15.96 -4.95 6.81
C LYS A 400 -14.69 -5.15 5.99
N VAL A 401 -14.34 -6.39 5.65
CA VAL A 401 -13.16 -6.69 4.82
C VAL A 401 -13.34 -6.15 3.40
N ILE A 402 -14.53 -6.36 2.81
CA ILE A 402 -14.84 -5.95 1.42
C ILE A 402 -15.04 -4.45 1.32
N ALA A 403 -16.07 -3.91 1.97
CA ALA A 403 -16.54 -2.53 1.81
C ALA A 403 -15.97 -1.57 2.87
N GLY A 404 -15.37 -2.07 3.94
CA GLY A 404 -14.94 -1.24 5.07
C GLY A 404 -16.04 -1.13 6.14
N SER A 405 -15.81 -0.30 7.15
CA SER A 405 -16.76 -0.18 8.26
C SER A 405 -18.00 0.61 7.83
N GLU A 406 -19.16 0.28 8.38
CA GLU A 406 -20.38 1.08 8.20
C GLU A 406 -20.20 2.47 8.82
N LYS A 407 -20.62 3.53 8.11
CA LYS A 407 -20.65 4.87 8.68
C LYS A 407 -21.77 4.95 9.73
N LYS A 408 -21.37 5.36 10.94
CA LYS A 408 -22.28 5.56 12.09
C LYS A 408 -22.95 6.92 12.06
N ASP A 409 -22.21 7.96 11.66
CA ASP A 409 -22.78 9.29 11.48
C ASP A 409 -23.39 9.36 10.08
N ARG A 410 -24.72 9.46 10.06
CA ARG A 410 -25.57 9.45 8.87
C ARG A 410 -26.42 10.72 8.77
N SER A 411 -26.23 11.64 9.72
CA SER A 411 -27.04 12.86 9.86
C SER A 411 -26.94 13.81 8.67
N THR A 412 -25.87 13.68 7.88
CA THR A 412 -25.59 14.52 6.71
C THR A 412 -26.12 13.95 5.39
N ILE A 413 -26.67 12.74 5.37
CA ILE A 413 -27.14 12.10 4.13
C ILE A 413 -28.56 12.56 3.85
N LEU A 414 -28.77 13.17 2.69
CA LEU A 414 -30.10 13.64 2.30
C LEU A 414 -31.00 12.46 1.95
N GLN A 415 -32.30 12.59 2.21
CA GLN A 415 -33.27 11.54 1.88
C GLN A 415 -33.29 11.20 0.39
N ILE A 416 -33.06 12.20 -0.46
CA ILE A 416 -32.98 12.02 -1.92
C ILE A 416 -31.75 11.21 -2.34
N GLU A 417 -30.60 11.41 -1.69
CA GLU A 417 -29.38 10.64 -1.97
C GLU A 417 -29.55 9.18 -1.55
N ARG A 418 -30.27 8.95 -0.45
CA ARG A 418 -30.63 7.62 0.02
C ARG A 418 -31.59 6.92 -0.93
N GLU A 419 -32.55 7.65 -1.48
CA GLU A 419 -33.49 7.13 -2.50
C GLU A 419 -32.76 6.75 -3.79
N VAL A 420 -31.90 7.63 -4.29
CA VAL A 420 -31.05 7.35 -5.47
C VAL A 420 -30.21 6.10 -5.24
N THR A 421 -29.55 5.99 -4.09
CA THR A 421 -28.75 4.80 -3.72
C THR A 421 -29.63 3.55 -3.67
N ALA A 422 -30.85 3.62 -3.12
CA ALA A 422 -31.74 2.46 -3.07
C ALA A 422 -32.13 1.95 -4.46
N TYR A 423 -32.50 2.84 -5.37
CA TYR A 423 -32.83 2.45 -6.74
C TYR A 423 -31.59 1.95 -7.51
N HIS A 424 -30.42 2.54 -7.27
CA HIS A 424 -29.16 2.08 -7.85
C HIS A 424 -28.84 0.63 -7.46
N GLU A 425 -28.85 0.33 -6.16
CA GLU A 425 -28.56 -1.02 -5.66
C GLU A 425 -29.66 -2.02 -6.04
N ALA A 426 -30.93 -1.58 -6.07
CA ALA A 426 -32.05 -2.38 -6.56
C ALA A 426 -31.87 -2.76 -8.04
N GLY A 427 -31.36 -1.83 -8.87
CA GLY A 427 -31.05 -2.07 -10.28
C GLY A 427 -30.03 -3.20 -10.47
N HIS A 428 -28.94 -3.18 -9.71
CA HIS A 428 -27.94 -4.27 -9.73
C HIS A 428 -28.55 -5.61 -9.29
N ALA A 429 -29.32 -5.61 -8.20
CA ALA A 429 -29.92 -6.83 -7.65
C ALA A 429 -30.94 -7.47 -8.63
N LEU A 430 -31.82 -6.65 -9.20
CA LEU A 430 -32.86 -7.08 -10.12
C LEU A 430 -32.26 -7.71 -11.38
N ILE A 431 -31.37 -6.99 -12.07
CA ILE A 431 -30.77 -7.50 -13.31
C ILE A 431 -29.96 -8.77 -13.08
N THR A 432 -29.28 -8.87 -11.92
CA THR A 432 -28.51 -10.07 -11.58
C THR A 432 -29.43 -11.30 -11.49
N LYS A 433 -30.57 -11.17 -10.81
CA LYS A 433 -31.54 -12.27 -10.68
C LYS A 433 -32.21 -12.64 -12.01
N LEU A 434 -32.41 -11.67 -12.91
CA LEU A 434 -33.01 -11.92 -14.23
C LEU A 434 -32.06 -12.62 -15.21
N ILE A 435 -30.81 -12.15 -15.31
CA ILE A 435 -29.88 -12.57 -16.38
C ILE A 435 -28.92 -13.67 -15.91
N ALA A 436 -28.58 -13.69 -14.63
CA ALA A 436 -27.60 -14.61 -14.05
C ALA A 436 -28.17 -15.35 -12.84
N PRO A 437 -29.14 -16.26 -13.02
CA PRO A 437 -29.79 -16.98 -11.91
C PRO A 437 -28.82 -17.89 -11.12
N HIS A 438 -27.67 -18.24 -11.71
CA HIS A 438 -26.63 -19.00 -11.04
C HIS A 438 -25.74 -18.15 -10.11
N ASN A 439 -25.81 -16.83 -10.21
CA ASN A 439 -25.11 -15.93 -9.32
C ASN A 439 -25.93 -15.72 -8.05
N THR A 440 -25.28 -15.79 -6.89
CA THR A 440 -25.94 -15.53 -5.61
C THR A 440 -25.81 -14.06 -5.25
N VAL A 441 -26.93 -13.38 -5.04
CA VAL A 441 -26.98 -11.99 -4.54
C VAL A 441 -27.09 -12.08 -3.02
N SER A 442 -25.96 -12.18 -2.34
CA SER A 442 -25.95 -12.54 -0.92
C SER A 442 -26.57 -11.46 -0.03
N LYS A 443 -26.36 -10.18 -0.38
CA LYS A 443 -26.85 -9.03 0.39
C LYS A 443 -26.83 -7.76 -0.45
N VAL A 444 -27.84 -6.93 -0.26
CA VAL A 444 -27.98 -5.60 -0.85
C VAL A 444 -28.15 -4.60 0.28
N THR A 445 -27.34 -3.55 0.33
CA THR A 445 -27.41 -2.53 1.41
C THR A 445 -27.22 -1.13 0.87
N ILE A 446 -27.95 -0.17 1.46
CA ILE A 446 -27.81 1.27 1.19
C ILE A 446 -27.04 1.98 2.29
N ILE A 447 -26.39 1.22 3.18
CA ILE A 447 -25.60 1.77 4.29
C ILE A 447 -24.22 2.15 3.74
N PRO A 448 -23.84 3.44 3.84
CA PRO A 448 -22.57 3.88 3.31
C PRO A 448 -21.41 3.33 4.12
N SER A 449 -20.34 3.02 3.40
CA SER A 449 -19.12 2.47 3.97
C SER A 449 -18.02 3.53 4.13
N THR A 450 -17.04 3.26 5.00
CA THR A 450 -15.87 4.12 5.18
C THR A 450 -14.95 4.14 3.96
N LYS A 451 -15.06 3.18 3.03
CA LYS A 451 -14.28 3.19 1.78
C LYS A 451 -14.92 4.05 0.68
N GLY A 452 -16.01 4.77 0.98
CA GLY A 452 -16.62 5.73 0.06
C GLY A 452 -17.75 5.16 -0.80
N ALA A 453 -18.15 3.89 -0.63
CA ALA A 453 -19.34 3.36 -1.29
C ALA A 453 -20.62 3.86 -0.57
N GLY A 454 -21.59 4.40 -1.32
CA GLY A 454 -22.88 4.89 -0.81
C GLY A 454 -23.85 3.76 -0.45
N GLY A 455 -23.82 2.69 -1.25
CA GLY A 455 -24.45 1.39 -1.03
C GLY A 455 -23.56 0.29 -1.62
N PHE A 456 -23.97 -0.97 -1.49
CA PHE A 456 -23.32 -2.08 -2.18
C PHE A 456 -24.24 -3.29 -2.34
N SER A 457 -24.26 -3.85 -3.55
CA SER A 457 -24.89 -5.12 -3.90
C SER A 457 -23.84 -6.20 -4.13
N MET A 458 -23.87 -7.24 -3.30
CA MET A 458 -22.89 -8.31 -3.34
C MET A 458 -23.32 -9.44 -4.26
N ASN A 459 -22.81 -9.41 -5.49
CA ASN A 459 -22.95 -10.49 -6.47
C ASN A 459 -21.77 -11.45 -6.38
N ILE A 460 -22.04 -12.71 -6.03
CA ILE A 460 -21.04 -13.78 -5.95
C ILE A 460 -21.27 -14.73 -7.13
N PRO A 461 -20.39 -14.75 -8.14
CA PRO A 461 -20.49 -15.70 -9.24
C PRO A 461 -20.06 -17.10 -8.79
N PRO A 462 -20.51 -18.16 -9.50
CA PRO A 462 -20.02 -19.51 -9.27
C PRO A 462 -18.52 -19.62 -9.61
N ASP A 463 -17.80 -20.43 -8.83
CA ASP A 463 -16.37 -20.71 -9.03
C ASP A 463 -16.19 -21.49 -10.35
N LYS A 464 -15.82 -20.78 -11.44
CA LYS A 464 -15.64 -21.34 -12.79
C LYS A 464 -14.33 -20.85 -13.40
N MET A 465 -13.66 -21.74 -14.11
CA MET A 465 -12.41 -21.42 -14.82
C MET A 465 -12.64 -20.64 -16.12
N TYR A 466 -13.76 -20.87 -16.80
CA TYR A 466 -14.05 -20.27 -18.09
C TYR A 466 -15.36 -19.50 -18.05
N HIS A 467 -15.36 -18.34 -18.71
CA HIS A 467 -16.56 -17.53 -18.94
C HIS A 467 -17.01 -17.67 -20.38
N THR A 468 -18.30 -17.92 -20.55
CA THR A 468 -18.94 -17.89 -21.87
C THR A 468 -19.20 -16.46 -22.31
N LYS A 469 -19.36 -16.26 -23.62
CA LYS A 469 -19.77 -14.97 -24.20
C LYS A 469 -20.99 -14.37 -23.47
N LYS A 470 -22.01 -15.19 -23.23
CA LYS A 470 -23.26 -14.76 -22.55
C LYS A 470 -23.01 -14.33 -21.11
N GLU A 471 -22.12 -15.00 -20.39
CA GLU A 471 -21.79 -14.63 -19.01
C GLU A 471 -21.02 -13.30 -18.95
N MET A 472 -20.12 -13.02 -19.90
CA MET A 472 -19.46 -11.71 -19.98
C MET A 472 -20.45 -10.59 -20.32
N GLU A 473 -21.33 -10.82 -21.29
CA GLU A 473 -22.42 -9.87 -21.62
C GLU A 473 -23.33 -9.63 -20.40
N ALA A 474 -23.67 -10.68 -19.65
CA ALA A 474 -24.43 -10.58 -18.41
C ALA A 474 -23.71 -9.76 -17.34
N GLN A 475 -22.40 -9.93 -17.14
CA GLN A 475 -21.62 -9.15 -16.17
C GLN A 475 -21.57 -7.66 -16.53
N ILE A 476 -21.49 -7.34 -17.83
CA ILE A 476 -21.57 -5.95 -18.31
C ILE A 476 -22.95 -5.38 -17.99
N MET A 477 -24.03 -6.09 -18.34
CA MET A 477 -25.40 -5.66 -18.04
C MET A 477 -25.63 -5.47 -16.53
N ILE A 478 -25.11 -6.37 -15.69
CA ILE A 478 -25.13 -6.24 -14.23
C ILE A 478 -24.42 -4.98 -13.76
N SER A 479 -23.25 -4.67 -14.32
CA SER A 479 -22.51 -3.45 -13.96
C SER A 479 -23.26 -2.17 -14.38
N LEU A 480 -24.04 -2.21 -15.46
CA LEU A 480 -24.82 -1.05 -15.92
C LEU A 480 -26.17 -0.89 -15.19
N GLY A 481 -26.64 -1.93 -14.49
CA GLY A 481 -27.98 -1.97 -13.89
C GLY A 481 -28.29 -0.81 -12.94
N GLY A 482 -27.33 -0.40 -12.11
CA GLY A 482 -27.52 0.73 -11.19
C GLY A 482 -27.71 2.07 -11.92
N ARG A 483 -26.89 2.33 -12.95
CA ARG A 483 -27.02 3.52 -13.80
C ARG A 483 -28.37 3.56 -14.53
N ILE A 484 -28.80 2.42 -15.06
CA ILE A 484 -30.07 2.30 -15.79
C ILE A 484 -31.24 2.59 -14.85
N ALA A 485 -31.22 2.05 -13.63
CA ALA A 485 -32.25 2.30 -12.63
C ALA A 485 -32.34 3.79 -12.25
N GLU A 486 -31.19 4.46 -12.09
CA GLU A 486 -31.16 5.91 -11.87
C GLU A 486 -31.82 6.68 -13.02
N GLU A 487 -31.43 6.38 -14.26
CA GLU A 487 -31.95 7.07 -15.45
C GLU A 487 -33.47 6.88 -15.58
N LEU A 488 -33.98 5.68 -15.34
CA LEU A 488 -35.41 5.37 -15.50
C LEU A 488 -36.32 6.02 -14.45
N ILE A 489 -35.79 6.31 -13.27
CA ILE A 489 -36.57 6.85 -12.14
C ILE A 489 -36.37 8.36 -11.99
N PHE A 490 -35.12 8.84 -12.07
CA PHE A 490 -34.78 10.24 -11.84
C PHE A 490 -34.58 11.04 -13.14
N GLY A 491 -34.48 10.37 -14.29
CA GLY A 491 -34.26 11.00 -15.60
C GLY A 491 -32.79 11.23 -15.93
N GLU A 492 -32.51 11.49 -17.22
CA GLU A 492 -31.14 11.63 -17.77
C GLU A 492 -30.34 12.77 -17.14
N GLU A 493 -31.00 13.88 -16.79
CA GLU A 493 -30.35 15.06 -16.19
C GLU A 493 -29.92 14.85 -14.73
N ASN A 494 -30.45 13.83 -14.05
CA ASN A 494 -30.21 13.56 -12.62
C ASN A 494 -29.31 12.34 -12.38
N ILE A 495 -28.60 11.89 -13.42
CA ILE A 495 -27.64 10.80 -13.36
C ILE A 495 -26.48 11.18 -12.43
N THR A 496 -26.12 10.29 -11.49
CA THR A 496 -25.11 10.62 -10.46
C THR A 496 -23.69 10.19 -10.81
N THR A 497 -22.70 10.62 -10.03
CA THR A 497 -21.31 10.13 -10.14
C THR A 497 -21.07 8.76 -9.47
N GLY A 498 -22.11 8.20 -8.82
CA GLY A 498 -22.03 6.95 -8.06
C GLY A 498 -21.64 5.72 -8.91
N ALA A 499 -22.13 5.64 -10.15
CA ALA A 499 -21.88 4.51 -11.05
C ALA A 499 -20.47 4.48 -11.69
N SER A 500 -19.53 5.34 -11.27
CA SER A 500 -18.19 5.47 -11.87
C SER A 500 -17.41 4.15 -11.86
N ASN A 501 -17.38 3.46 -10.73
CA ASN A 501 -16.71 2.16 -10.57
C ASN A 501 -17.35 1.07 -11.44
N ASP A 502 -18.67 1.10 -11.62
CA ASP A 502 -19.36 0.07 -12.40
C ASP A 502 -19.17 0.30 -13.90
N ILE A 503 -19.09 1.55 -14.33
CA ILE A 503 -18.65 1.91 -15.69
C ILE A 503 -17.21 1.46 -15.93
N GLU A 504 -16.30 1.67 -14.97
CA GLU A 504 -14.91 1.20 -15.08
C GLU A 504 -14.84 -0.32 -15.25
N LYS A 505 -15.55 -1.09 -14.42
CA LYS A 505 -15.62 -2.56 -14.52
C LYS A 505 -16.22 -3.00 -15.85
N ALA A 506 -17.35 -2.43 -16.26
CA ALA A 506 -17.98 -2.73 -17.54
C ALA A 506 -17.02 -2.45 -18.71
N THR A 507 -16.28 -1.34 -18.63
CA THR A 507 -15.29 -0.93 -19.64
C THR A 507 -14.13 -1.92 -19.71
N GLN A 508 -13.65 -2.42 -18.57
CA GLN A 508 -12.59 -3.42 -18.53
C GLN A 508 -13.04 -4.74 -19.16
N ILE A 509 -14.25 -5.21 -18.82
CA ILE A 509 -14.80 -6.46 -19.36
C ILE A 509 -15.04 -6.34 -20.87
N ILE A 510 -15.61 -5.22 -21.34
CA ILE A 510 -15.85 -5.05 -22.79
C ILE A 510 -14.53 -4.93 -23.56
N ARG A 511 -13.52 -4.28 -22.98
CA ARG A 511 -12.19 -4.21 -23.59
C ARG A 511 -11.64 -5.62 -23.78
N ASP A 512 -11.64 -6.45 -22.73
CA ASP A 512 -11.13 -7.82 -22.80
C ASP A 512 -11.96 -8.71 -23.76
N TYR A 513 -13.27 -8.52 -23.79
CA TYR A 513 -14.20 -9.16 -24.75
C TYR A 513 -13.81 -8.89 -26.21
N VAL A 514 -13.43 -7.64 -26.51
CA VAL A 514 -13.09 -7.16 -27.85
C VAL A 514 -11.63 -7.47 -28.21
N THR A 515 -10.67 -7.23 -27.31
CA THR A 515 -9.22 -7.25 -27.60
C THR A 515 -8.56 -8.60 -27.35
N LYS A 516 -8.98 -9.36 -26.33
CA LYS A 516 -8.29 -10.59 -25.89
C LYS A 516 -8.99 -11.85 -26.37
N TYR A 517 -10.32 -11.88 -26.22
CA TYR A 517 -11.09 -13.12 -26.42
C TYR A 517 -11.68 -13.29 -27.82
N GLY A 518 -11.54 -12.29 -28.70
CA GLY A 518 -12.04 -12.37 -30.07
C GLY A 518 -13.56 -12.59 -30.18
N MET A 519 -14.33 -12.06 -29.23
CA MET A 519 -15.79 -12.25 -29.18
C MET A 519 -16.58 -11.23 -30.03
N SER A 520 -15.91 -10.20 -30.55
CA SER A 520 -16.47 -9.29 -31.56
C SER A 520 -16.44 -9.95 -32.95
N LYS A 521 -17.57 -9.87 -33.67
CA LYS A 521 -17.66 -10.36 -35.06
C LYS A 521 -16.84 -9.52 -36.03
N LYS A 522 -16.66 -8.23 -35.76
CA LYS A 522 -15.99 -7.27 -36.67
C LYS A 522 -14.47 -7.41 -36.63
N ILE A 523 -13.92 -7.60 -35.43
CA ILE A 523 -12.48 -7.86 -35.23
C ILE A 523 -12.14 -9.32 -35.53
N GLY A 524 -13.08 -10.23 -35.22
CA GLY A 524 -12.88 -11.66 -35.40
C GLY A 524 -12.00 -12.28 -34.31
N LEU A 525 -11.41 -13.43 -34.61
CA LEU A 525 -10.63 -14.25 -33.68
C LEU A 525 -9.18 -13.76 -33.54
N LEU A 526 -9.01 -12.46 -33.29
CA LEU A 526 -7.70 -11.83 -33.14
C LEU A 526 -7.49 -11.35 -31.72
N ASN A 527 -6.30 -11.62 -31.16
CA ASN A 527 -5.83 -10.94 -29.96
C ASN A 527 -5.06 -9.68 -30.39
N THR A 528 -5.69 -8.52 -30.20
CA THR A 528 -5.13 -7.25 -30.67
C THR A 528 -3.99 -6.76 -29.79
N GLU A 529 -3.86 -7.22 -28.55
CA GLU A 529 -2.74 -6.84 -27.67
C GLU A 529 -1.40 -7.38 -28.18
N ILE A 530 -1.40 -8.59 -28.74
CA ILE A 530 -0.22 -9.19 -29.37
C ILE A 530 0.20 -8.39 -30.62
N LEU A 531 -0.78 -7.94 -31.40
CA LEU A 531 -0.55 -7.17 -32.62
C LEU A 531 -0.04 -5.75 -32.34
N LEU A 532 -0.47 -5.15 -31.22
CA LEU A 532 -0.19 -3.76 -30.85
C LEU A 532 1.13 -3.56 -30.09
N ASN A 533 1.97 -4.61 -29.93
CA ASN A 533 3.23 -4.60 -29.16
C ASN A 533 3.99 -3.25 -29.21
N ASN A 534 3.76 -2.41 -28.20
CA ASN A 534 4.41 -1.14 -27.84
C ASN A 534 4.53 -0.02 -28.90
N ASN A 535 3.99 -0.18 -30.12
CA ASN A 535 3.99 0.88 -31.13
C ASN A 535 2.54 1.24 -31.51
N SER A 536 2.08 2.34 -30.91
CA SER A 536 0.75 2.92 -31.13
C SER A 536 0.51 3.24 -32.62
N GLN A 537 -0.34 2.45 -33.28
CA GLN A 537 -1.06 2.92 -34.46
C GLN A 537 -2.43 3.41 -34.01
N GLY A 538 -2.57 4.72 -33.78
CA GLY A 538 -3.81 5.33 -33.28
C GLY A 538 -5.07 5.01 -34.10
N TYR A 539 -4.92 4.60 -35.36
CA TYR A 539 -6.04 4.13 -36.20
C TYR A 539 -6.70 2.84 -35.68
N LEU A 540 -5.92 1.90 -35.16
CA LEU A 540 -6.48 0.66 -34.59
C LEU A 540 -7.20 0.94 -33.26
N GLU A 541 -6.68 1.88 -32.47
CA GLU A 541 -7.31 2.29 -31.20
C GLU A 541 -8.70 2.92 -31.44
N GLU A 542 -8.86 3.76 -32.46
CA GLU A 542 -10.15 4.36 -32.80
C GLU A 542 -11.20 3.29 -33.19
N ILE A 543 -10.81 2.31 -34.01
CA ILE A 543 -11.67 1.18 -34.38
C ILE A 543 -12.08 0.38 -33.15
N LEU A 544 -11.13 0.06 -32.26
CA LEU A 544 -11.38 -0.67 -31.02
C LEU A 544 -12.36 0.07 -30.10
N ILE A 545 -12.16 1.39 -29.93
CA ILE A 545 -13.05 2.22 -29.12
C ILE A 545 -14.45 2.27 -29.73
N SER A 546 -14.56 2.42 -31.05
CA SER A 546 -15.87 2.44 -31.74
C SER A 546 -16.63 1.13 -31.53
N GLU A 547 -15.93 -0.01 -31.55
CA GLU A 547 -16.52 -1.33 -31.36
C GLU A 547 -16.93 -1.57 -29.90
N CYS A 548 -16.08 -1.19 -28.95
CA CYS A 548 -16.41 -1.24 -27.52
C CYS A 548 -17.65 -0.39 -27.23
N ARG A 549 -17.74 0.83 -27.78
CA ARG A 549 -18.90 1.71 -27.62
C ARG A 549 -20.17 1.08 -28.16
N SER A 550 -20.13 0.56 -29.39
CA SER A 550 -21.32 -0.06 -30.01
C SER A 550 -21.82 -1.27 -29.21
N HIS A 551 -20.92 -2.11 -28.71
CA HIS A 551 -21.32 -3.22 -27.84
C HIS A 551 -21.85 -2.76 -26.49
N MET A 552 -21.23 -1.75 -25.87
CA MET A 552 -21.69 -1.17 -24.61
C MET A 552 -23.09 -0.59 -24.75
N GLU A 553 -23.35 0.20 -25.79
CA GLU A 553 -24.66 0.79 -26.07
C GLU A 553 -25.72 -0.29 -26.29
N ARG A 554 -25.43 -1.32 -27.10
CA ARG A 554 -26.37 -2.43 -27.29
C ARG A 554 -26.74 -3.12 -25.96
N LEU A 555 -25.74 -3.46 -25.16
CA LEU A 555 -25.96 -4.13 -23.86
C LEU A 555 -26.69 -3.20 -22.87
N TYR A 556 -26.44 -1.89 -22.94
CA TYR A 556 -27.18 -0.88 -22.18
C TYR A 556 -28.67 -0.88 -22.53
N PHE A 557 -29.00 -0.86 -23.83
CA PHE A 557 -30.39 -0.91 -24.28
C PHE A 557 -31.08 -2.22 -23.91
N GLU A 558 -30.44 -3.37 -24.12
CA GLU A 558 -30.97 -4.68 -23.73
C GLU A 558 -31.26 -4.75 -22.22
N ALA A 559 -30.32 -4.27 -21.39
CA ALA A 559 -30.49 -4.18 -19.95
C ALA A 559 -31.62 -3.21 -19.55
N LYS A 560 -31.75 -2.08 -20.24
CA LYS A 560 -32.79 -1.08 -20.01
C LYS A 560 -34.19 -1.63 -20.30
N GLU A 561 -34.37 -2.34 -21.41
CA GLU A 561 -35.64 -2.99 -21.74
C GLU A 561 -36.05 -4.00 -20.65
N LEU A 562 -35.11 -4.83 -20.20
CA LEU A 562 -35.38 -5.81 -19.13
C LEU A 562 -35.81 -5.16 -17.81
N ILE A 563 -35.16 -4.06 -17.42
CA ILE A 563 -35.54 -3.31 -16.20
C ILE A 563 -36.92 -2.64 -16.37
N ILE A 564 -37.23 -2.11 -17.57
CA ILE A 564 -38.54 -1.51 -17.86
C ILE A 564 -39.65 -2.56 -17.75
N GLU A 565 -39.47 -3.73 -18.35
CA GLU A 565 -40.43 -4.85 -18.26
C GLU A 565 -40.65 -5.30 -16.81
N SER A 566 -39.60 -5.22 -15.99
CA SER A 566 -39.60 -5.63 -14.58
C SER A 566 -39.71 -4.47 -13.59
N LYS A 567 -40.21 -3.30 -14.01
CA LYS A 567 -40.25 -2.07 -13.21
C LYS A 567 -40.98 -2.23 -11.86
N PHE A 568 -41.99 -3.10 -11.81
CA PHE A 568 -42.70 -3.44 -10.58
C PHE A 568 -41.75 -3.98 -9.51
N PHE A 569 -40.89 -4.93 -9.87
CA PHE A 569 -39.92 -5.52 -8.95
C PHE A 569 -38.83 -4.53 -8.55
N LEU A 570 -38.39 -3.65 -9.46
CA LEU A 570 -37.43 -2.59 -9.15
C LEU A 570 -37.94 -1.71 -8.00
N ASN A 571 -39.19 -1.24 -8.12
CA ASN A 571 -39.80 -0.40 -7.09
C ASN A 571 -39.96 -1.17 -5.77
N ALA A 572 -40.41 -2.42 -5.81
CA ALA A 572 -40.58 -3.24 -4.61
C ALA A 572 -39.25 -3.47 -3.86
N ILE A 573 -38.16 -3.73 -4.58
CA ILE A 573 -36.82 -3.88 -3.99
C ILE A 573 -36.34 -2.55 -3.40
N ALA A 574 -36.50 -1.45 -4.12
CA ALA A 574 -36.09 -0.13 -3.65
C ALA A 574 -36.86 0.31 -2.38
N GLU A 575 -38.18 0.09 -2.34
CA GLU A 575 -39.01 0.36 -1.16
C GLU A 575 -38.61 -0.50 0.03
N ALA A 576 -38.32 -1.78 -0.19
CA ALA A 576 -37.81 -2.66 0.86
C ALA A 576 -36.44 -2.20 1.39
N LEU A 577 -35.55 -1.73 0.51
CA LEU A 577 -34.24 -1.16 0.90
C LEU A 577 -34.41 0.13 1.70
N LEU A 578 -35.35 0.98 1.31
CA LEU A 578 -35.65 2.20 2.06
C LEU A 578 -36.24 1.89 3.43
N ALA A 579 -37.05 0.85 3.57
CA ALA A 579 -37.64 0.45 4.84
C ALA A 579 -36.64 -0.22 5.80
N GLN A 580 -35.81 -1.14 5.29
CA GLN A 580 -34.96 -2.02 6.11
C GLN A 580 -33.46 -1.69 6.05
N GLU A 581 -33.04 -0.78 5.16
CA GLU A 581 -31.66 -0.41 4.82
C GLU A 581 -30.81 -1.54 4.20
N THR A 582 -31.22 -2.79 4.36
CA THR A 582 -30.47 -3.98 3.96
C THR A 582 -31.43 -5.12 3.69
N ILE A 583 -31.20 -5.86 2.60
CA ILE A 583 -31.98 -7.04 2.19
C ILE A 583 -31.01 -8.20 1.98
N ASN A 584 -31.38 -9.38 2.49
CA ASN A 584 -30.64 -10.63 2.27
C ASN A 584 -31.16 -11.40 1.04
N GLU A 585 -30.42 -12.42 0.60
CA GLU A 585 -30.80 -13.25 -0.54
C GLU A 585 -32.22 -13.84 -0.44
N GLU A 586 -32.57 -14.40 0.72
CA GLU A 586 -33.89 -15.03 0.95
C GLU A 586 -35.05 -14.03 0.83
N GLU A 587 -34.84 -12.79 1.28
CA GLU A 587 -35.83 -11.71 1.20
C GLU A 587 -35.95 -11.17 -0.22
N LEU A 588 -34.82 -11.07 -0.94
CA LEU A 588 -34.81 -10.69 -2.34
C LEU A 588 -35.55 -11.72 -3.20
N ASP A 589 -35.31 -13.01 -2.96
CA ASP A 589 -36.00 -14.09 -3.67
C ASP A 589 -37.50 -14.08 -3.36
N ALA A 590 -37.90 -13.81 -2.12
CA ALA A 590 -39.31 -13.65 -1.75
C ALA A 590 -40.00 -12.46 -2.46
N ILE A 591 -39.29 -11.36 -2.69
CA ILE A 591 -39.79 -10.22 -3.48
C ILE A 591 -39.96 -10.62 -4.95
N MET A 592 -39.00 -11.35 -5.51
CA MET A 592 -39.05 -11.84 -6.90
C MET A 592 -40.16 -12.88 -7.12
N GLU A 593 -40.48 -13.69 -6.11
CA GLU A 593 -41.59 -14.65 -6.13
C GLU A 593 -42.96 -14.00 -5.88
N GLY A 594 -43.00 -12.71 -5.51
CA GLY A 594 -44.23 -11.96 -5.22
C GLY A 594 -44.88 -12.33 -3.88
N THR A 595 -44.17 -13.02 -2.98
CA THR A 595 -44.66 -13.42 -1.66
C THR A 595 -44.43 -12.36 -0.58
N PHE A 596 -43.56 -11.37 -0.83
CA PHE A 596 -43.26 -10.28 0.09
C PHE A 596 -43.57 -8.91 -0.53
N LEU A 597 -44.57 -8.22 0.02
CA LEU A 597 -44.79 -6.78 -0.20
C LEU A 597 -44.46 -6.06 1.13
N PRO A 598 -43.46 -5.16 1.16
CA PRO A 598 -43.16 -4.42 2.37
C PRO A 598 -44.37 -3.55 2.74
N GLN A 599 -44.93 -3.76 3.94
CA GLN A 599 -45.91 -2.82 4.50
C GLN A 599 -45.16 -1.53 4.86
N SER A 600 -45.43 -0.44 4.14
CA SER A 600 -44.93 0.87 4.52
C SER A 600 -45.47 1.24 5.91
N LYS A 601 -44.56 1.49 6.85
CA LYS A 601 -44.89 2.25 8.06
C LYS A 601 -45.02 3.70 7.67
N ASP A 602 -46.12 4.07 7.02
CA ASP A 602 -46.68 5.43 6.99
C ASP A 602 -47.96 5.41 6.14
N THR A 603 -49.04 4.92 6.74
CA THR A 603 -50.40 5.22 6.26
C THR A 603 -51.27 5.61 7.46
N GLN A 604 -50.90 6.69 8.14
CA GLN A 604 -51.90 7.50 8.82
C GLN A 604 -52.50 8.44 7.78
N TYR A 605 -53.65 8.04 7.26
CA TYR A 605 -54.59 8.93 6.59
C TYR A 605 -54.84 10.16 7.48
N VAL A 606 -54.30 11.31 7.09
CA VAL A 606 -54.88 12.60 7.47
C VAL A 606 -55.91 12.92 6.39
N GLU A 607 -57.13 12.45 6.60
CA GLU A 607 -58.30 13.14 6.06
C GLU A 607 -58.36 14.53 6.70
N SER A 608 -57.83 15.52 6.00
CA SER A 608 -58.28 16.90 6.21
C SER A 608 -58.33 17.61 4.86
N SER A 609 -59.56 17.74 4.39
CA SER A 609 -60.04 18.77 3.48
C SER A 609 -59.16 20.01 3.42
N ASN A 610 -58.63 20.33 2.25
CA ASN A 610 -58.70 21.69 1.71
C ASN A 610 -58.38 21.71 0.21
N SER A 611 -59.40 22.06 -0.55
CA SER A 611 -59.35 22.44 -1.95
C SER A 611 -58.37 23.59 -2.17
N ILE A 612 -57.27 23.34 -2.87
CA ILE A 612 -56.43 24.40 -3.45
C ILE A 612 -56.57 24.35 -4.97
N LYS A 613 -57.21 25.40 -5.50
CA LYS A 613 -57.41 25.66 -6.92
C LYS A 613 -56.06 25.76 -7.63
N LEU A 614 -55.88 24.95 -8.67
CA LEU A 614 -54.85 25.14 -9.68
C LEU A 614 -55.12 26.47 -10.43
N LYS A 615 -54.15 27.39 -10.44
CA LYS A 615 -54.09 28.50 -11.40
C LYS A 615 -53.13 28.10 -12.53
N PRO A 616 -53.50 28.27 -13.81
CA PRO A 616 -52.58 28.08 -14.92
C PRO A 616 -51.68 29.32 -15.03
N VAL A 617 -50.38 29.12 -15.20
CA VAL A 617 -49.48 30.20 -15.64
C VAL A 617 -49.33 30.07 -17.15
N ILE A 618 -49.89 31.06 -17.84
CA ILE A 618 -49.78 31.30 -19.27
C ILE A 618 -48.45 32.02 -19.56
N GLU A 619 -47.97 31.77 -20.77
CA GLU A 619 -46.88 32.35 -21.57
C GLU A 619 -46.60 33.86 -21.45
N THR A 620 -45.44 34.23 -22.02
CA THR A 620 -44.86 35.56 -22.37
C THR A 620 -44.04 36.23 -21.27
N ILE A 621 -42.77 36.62 -21.46
CA ILE A 621 -42.00 37.08 -22.65
C ILE A 621 -40.62 36.42 -22.68
#